data_AF-A0A2B4SXF5-F1
#
_entry.id   AF-A0A2B4SXF5-F1
#
_cell.length_a   1.000
_cell.length_b   1.000
_cell.length_c   1.000
_cell.angle_alpha   90.00
_cell.angle_beta   90.00
_cell.angle_gamma   90.00
#
_symmetry.space_group_name_H-M   'P 1'
#
loop_
_entity.id
_entity.type
_entity.pdbx_description
1 polymer ?
#
loop_
_entity_poly.entity_id
_entity_poly.type
_entity_poly.pdbx_seq_one_letter_code
_entity_poly.pdbx_strand_id
1 'polypeptide(L)'
;MNQQKMALKSCGNGWDIIRKCICSSYFHQAVRLKGIGEYVNMRTGMPCHLHPTSALFDMGYTPDYIVYHELVMTSKEYMQCFTAVEGYWLAELGPMFYTVKESTKTRLEIDTIESPVAQWLEHPTRSRRVVGSSPIWGSDFFLLH
;
A
#
# COMPACT_ATOMS: atom_id res chain seq x y z
N MET A 1 -24.44 8.14 29.28
CA MET A 1 -23.21 7.91 30.08
C MET A 1 -23.52 7.58 31.53
N ASN A 2 -24.01 8.52 32.36
CA ASN A 2 -24.08 8.37 33.83
C ASN A 2 -24.69 7.05 34.34
N GLN A 3 -25.82 6.59 33.78
CA GLN A 3 -26.46 5.31 34.16
C GLN A 3 -25.58 4.08 33.91
N GLN A 4 -24.72 4.12 32.88
CA GLN A 4 -23.75 3.06 32.55
C GLN A 4 -22.37 3.29 33.22
N LYS A 5 -22.27 4.24 34.17
CA LYS A 5 -21.05 4.57 34.93
C LYS A 5 -19.81 4.93 34.09
N MET A 6 -19.99 5.26 32.80
CA MET A 6 -18.93 5.74 31.94
C MET A 6 -18.61 7.21 32.26
N ALA A 7 -17.36 7.50 32.59
CA ALA A 7 -16.89 8.85 32.90
C ALA A 7 -16.80 9.70 31.61
N LEU A 8 -17.37 10.91 31.64
CA LEU A 8 -17.23 11.88 30.55
C LEU A 8 -15.87 12.58 30.68
N LYS A 9 -14.98 12.36 29.70
CA LYS A 9 -13.63 12.92 29.65
C LYS A 9 -13.35 13.52 28.27
N SER A 10 -12.82 14.74 28.24
CA SER A 10 -12.31 15.38 27.01
C SER A 10 -10.84 15.02 26.77
N CYS A 11 -10.42 15.00 25.51
CA CYS A 11 -9.04 14.83 25.06
C CYS A 11 -8.27 16.15 24.94
N GLY A 12 -8.95 17.30 24.98
CA GLY A 12 -8.35 18.58 24.57
C GLY A 12 -7.79 18.48 23.15
N ASN A 13 -6.57 18.99 22.93
CA ASN A 13 -5.88 18.96 21.64
C ASN A 13 -5.29 17.57 21.28
N GLY A 14 -5.56 16.52 22.06
CA GLY A 14 -5.10 15.15 21.79
C GLY A 14 -5.88 14.46 20.67
N TRP A 15 -5.80 14.97 19.44
CA TRP A 15 -6.57 14.50 18.28
C TRP A 15 -6.40 13.00 18.01
N ASP A 16 -5.22 12.46 18.25
CA ASP A 16 -4.92 11.04 18.05
C ASP A 16 -5.68 10.11 19.00
N ILE A 17 -6.08 10.61 20.18
CA ILE A 17 -6.98 9.87 21.09
C ILE A 17 -8.34 9.65 20.42
N ILE A 18 -8.83 10.65 19.67
CA ILE A 18 -10.09 10.55 18.91
C ILE A 18 -9.89 9.70 17.66
N ARG A 19 -8.82 9.92 16.87
CA ARG A 19 -8.52 9.09 15.68
C ARG A 19 -8.38 7.61 16.04
N LYS A 20 -7.69 7.29 17.14
CA LYS A 20 -7.51 5.93 17.65
C LYS A 20 -8.80 5.34 18.23
N CYS A 21 -9.67 6.15 18.83
CA CYS A 21 -11.01 5.72 19.26
C CYS A 21 -11.92 5.38 18.06
N ILE A 22 -11.91 6.19 17.00
CA ILE A 22 -12.59 5.89 15.73
C ILE A 22 -11.99 4.61 15.11
N CYS A 23 -10.66 4.47 15.11
CA CYS A 23 -9.98 3.25 14.67
C CYS A 23 -10.43 2.00 15.46
N SER A 24 -10.69 2.11 16.77
CA SER A 24 -11.09 0.96 17.60
C SER A 24 -12.50 0.41 17.30
N SER A 25 -13.35 1.18 16.62
CA SER A 25 -14.63 0.70 16.09
C SER A 25 -14.56 0.36 14.60
N TYR A 26 -13.83 1.15 13.80
CA TYR A 26 -13.79 1.05 12.34
C TYR A 26 -12.58 0.31 11.76
N PHE A 27 -11.73 -0.36 12.57
CA PHE A 27 -10.59 -1.14 12.05
C PHE A 27 -10.98 -2.16 10.97
N HIS A 28 -12.19 -2.74 11.04
CA HIS A 28 -12.70 -3.71 10.06
C HIS A 28 -13.11 -3.07 8.71
N GLN A 29 -13.12 -1.73 8.64
CA GLN A 29 -13.29 -0.90 7.45
C GLN A 29 -11.99 -0.09 7.18
N ALA A 30 -10.83 -0.66 7.49
CA ALA A 30 -9.55 -0.08 7.12
C ALA A 30 -9.20 -0.31 5.64
N VAL A 31 -8.63 0.72 5.03
CA VAL A 31 -8.04 0.69 3.69
C VAL A 31 -6.57 1.08 3.76
N ARG A 32 -5.80 0.61 2.77
CA ARG A 32 -4.42 1.06 2.54
C ARG A 32 -4.28 1.69 1.15
N LEU A 33 -3.36 2.64 1.02
CA LEU A 33 -2.97 3.22 -0.27
C LEU A 33 -2.35 2.13 -1.17
N LYS A 34 -2.69 2.15 -2.46
CA LYS A 34 -2.15 1.24 -3.50
C LYS A 34 -1.53 2.01 -4.66
N GLY A 35 -2.10 3.15 -5.02
CA GLY A 35 -1.66 4.00 -6.13
C GLY A 35 -2.15 5.43 -5.95
N ILE A 36 -1.88 6.28 -6.94
CA ILE A 36 -2.25 7.71 -6.89
C ILE A 36 -3.78 7.86 -6.78
N GLY A 37 -4.26 8.23 -5.58
CA GLY A 37 -5.69 8.34 -5.28
C GLY A 37 -6.46 7.00 -5.19
N GLU A 38 -5.79 5.85 -5.31
CA GLU A 38 -6.41 4.52 -5.23
C GLU A 38 -6.06 3.83 -3.90
N TYR A 39 -7.10 3.45 -3.16
CA TYR A 39 -7.03 2.68 -1.93
C TYR A 39 -7.61 1.28 -2.13
N VAL A 40 -7.24 0.31 -1.27
CA VAL A 40 -7.90 -1.00 -1.22
C VAL A 40 -8.33 -1.34 0.21
N ASN A 41 -9.51 -1.92 0.37
CA ASN A 41 -9.97 -2.47 1.64
C ASN A 41 -9.04 -3.62 2.06
N MET A 42 -8.46 -3.50 3.26
CA MET A 42 -7.42 -4.43 3.72
C MET A 42 -7.97 -5.84 4.03
N ARG A 43 -9.29 -5.99 4.20
CA ARG A 43 -9.97 -7.26 4.48
C ARG A 43 -10.56 -7.92 3.24
N THR A 44 -11.14 -7.14 2.31
CA THR A 44 -11.81 -7.69 1.11
C THR A 44 -11.00 -7.55 -0.18
N GLY A 45 -9.92 -6.77 -0.19
CA GLY A 45 -9.14 -6.46 -1.40
C GLY A 45 -9.83 -5.52 -2.40
N MET A 46 -11.07 -5.12 -2.12
CA MET A 46 -11.89 -4.26 -2.98
C MET A 46 -11.24 -2.88 -3.20
N PRO A 47 -11.10 -2.42 -4.46
CA PRO A 47 -10.61 -1.07 -4.75
C PRO A 47 -11.63 -0.03 -4.26
N CYS A 48 -11.14 1.13 -3.86
CA CYS A 48 -11.97 2.23 -3.36
C CYS A 48 -11.22 3.57 -3.47
N HIS A 49 -11.99 4.65 -3.51
CA HIS A 49 -11.50 6.00 -3.77
C HIS A 49 -11.97 6.97 -2.67
N LEU A 50 -11.24 8.06 -2.45
CA LEU A 50 -11.72 9.15 -1.59
C LEU A 50 -12.89 9.85 -2.29
N HIS A 51 -14.00 10.12 -1.58
CA HIS A 51 -15.12 10.86 -2.17
C HIS A 51 -14.70 12.32 -2.46
N PRO A 52 -14.99 12.90 -3.65
CA PRO A 52 -14.49 14.23 -4.03
C PRO A 52 -14.89 15.39 -3.10
N THR A 53 -15.99 15.27 -2.35
CA THR A 53 -16.44 16.28 -1.38
C THR A 53 -15.82 16.11 0.02
N SER A 54 -14.87 15.18 0.19
CA SER A 54 -14.22 14.94 1.49
C SER A 54 -13.03 15.87 1.70
N ALA A 55 -12.82 16.29 2.94
CA ALA A 55 -11.76 17.26 3.28
C ALA A 55 -10.34 16.77 2.91
N LEU A 56 -10.10 15.45 2.89
CA LEU A 56 -8.81 14.84 2.57
C LEU A 56 -8.54 14.69 1.06
N PHE A 57 -9.52 14.95 0.17
CA PHE A 57 -9.34 14.76 -1.27
C PHE A 57 -8.30 15.71 -1.88
N ASP A 58 -8.16 16.92 -1.35
CA ASP A 58 -7.34 18.01 -1.90
C ASP A 58 -6.32 18.58 -0.89
N MET A 59 -6.00 17.84 0.18
CA MET A 59 -5.09 18.29 1.26
C MET A 59 -3.60 18.26 0.90
N GLY A 60 -3.23 17.87 -0.32
CA GLY A 60 -1.83 17.70 -0.75
C GLY A 60 -1.07 16.55 -0.06
N TYR A 61 -1.71 15.85 0.89
CA TYR A 61 -1.16 14.73 1.66
C TYR A 61 -2.08 13.51 1.55
N THR A 62 -1.53 12.39 1.09
CA THR A 62 -2.23 11.10 0.99
C THR A 62 -1.75 10.16 2.12
N PRO A 63 -2.56 9.92 3.17
CA PRO A 63 -2.17 8.99 4.24
C PRO A 63 -2.16 7.53 3.75
N ASP A 64 -1.18 6.76 4.20
CA ASP A 64 -1.02 5.34 3.82
C ASP A 64 -2.18 4.45 4.27
N TYR A 65 -2.81 4.78 5.41
CA TYR A 65 -3.92 4.03 6.00
C TYR A 65 -5.06 4.96 6.42
N ILE A 66 -6.28 4.52 6.16
CA ILE A 66 -7.53 5.23 6.46
C ILE A 66 -8.55 4.24 7.04
N VAL A 67 -9.40 4.66 7.96
CA VAL A 67 -10.67 3.98 8.26
C VAL A 67 -11.85 4.84 7.78
N TYR A 68 -12.86 4.21 7.20
CA TYR A 68 -14.08 4.87 6.72
C TYR A 68 -15.33 4.38 7.45
N HIS A 69 -16.35 5.25 7.54
CA HIS A 69 -17.65 4.91 8.10
C HIS A 69 -18.57 4.25 7.06
N GLU A 70 -18.65 4.85 5.86
CA GLU A 70 -19.61 4.50 4.80
C GLU A 70 -18.91 4.36 3.44
N LEU A 71 -19.48 3.51 2.58
CA LEU A 71 -19.04 3.30 1.21
C LEU A 71 -20.21 3.46 0.24
N VAL A 72 -20.09 4.42 -0.68
CA VAL A 72 -21.09 4.67 -1.71
C VAL A 72 -20.73 3.87 -2.96
N MET A 73 -21.58 2.89 -3.28
CA MET A 73 -21.44 2.01 -4.45
C MET A 73 -22.01 2.71 -5.70
N THR A 74 -21.17 3.01 -6.69
CA THR A 74 -21.58 3.66 -7.96
C THR A 74 -20.86 3.00 -9.15
N SER A 75 -20.55 3.73 -10.22
CA SER A 75 -19.54 3.31 -11.23
C SER A 75 -18.11 3.25 -10.66
N LYS A 76 -17.90 3.82 -9.46
CA LYS A 76 -16.73 3.62 -8.59
C LYS A 76 -17.17 3.57 -7.13
N GLU A 77 -16.42 2.86 -6.31
CA GLU A 77 -16.60 2.75 -4.87
C GLU A 77 -15.95 3.96 -4.18
N TYR A 78 -16.74 4.82 -3.56
CA TYR A 78 -16.26 6.02 -2.86
C TYR A 78 -16.47 5.94 -1.35
N MET A 79 -15.41 6.19 -0.57
CA MET A 79 -15.47 6.25 0.89
C MET A 79 -15.94 7.62 1.37
N GLN A 80 -16.90 7.64 2.29
CA GLN A 80 -17.36 8.83 3.00
C GLN A 80 -17.07 8.71 4.51
N CYS A 81 -17.02 9.87 5.18
CA CYS A 81 -16.81 9.99 6.63
C CYS A 81 -15.62 9.16 7.13
N PHE A 82 -14.42 9.54 6.71
CA PHE A 82 -13.18 8.77 6.93
C PHE A 82 -12.06 9.60 7.59
N THR A 83 -11.09 8.92 8.21
CA THR A 83 -9.96 9.57 8.88
C THR A 83 -8.65 8.80 8.67
N ALA A 84 -7.54 9.51 8.61
CA ALA A 84 -6.20 8.93 8.56
C ALA A 84 -5.89 8.19 9.86
N VAL A 85 -5.32 7.00 9.78
CA VAL A 85 -4.89 6.18 10.92
C VAL A 85 -3.47 5.68 10.73
N GLU A 86 -2.82 5.25 11.81
CA GLU A 86 -1.49 4.65 11.73
C GLU A 86 -1.56 3.12 11.78
N GLY A 87 -0.76 2.43 10.96
CA GLY A 87 -0.83 0.98 10.78
C GLY A 87 -0.62 0.16 12.07
N TYR A 88 0.10 0.71 13.06
CA TYR A 88 0.25 0.08 14.36
C TYR A 88 -1.02 0.15 15.22
N TRP A 89 -1.88 1.18 15.07
CA TRP A 89 -3.20 1.21 15.73
C TRP A 89 -4.10 0.11 15.19
N LEU A 90 -4.04 -0.19 13.90
CA LEU A 90 -4.80 -1.29 13.30
C LEU A 90 -4.35 -2.65 13.87
N ALA A 91 -3.04 -2.87 14.02
CA ALA A 91 -2.51 -4.08 14.66
C ALA A 91 -2.83 -4.17 16.17
N GLU A 92 -2.79 -3.06 16.89
CA GLU A 92 -3.08 -3.00 18.34
C GLU A 92 -4.58 -3.23 18.64
N LEU A 93 -5.47 -2.65 17.83
CA LEU A 93 -6.92 -2.64 18.06
C LEU A 93 -7.66 -3.77 17.33
N GLY A 94 -7.10 -4.27 16.23
CA GLY A 94 -7.61 -5.40 15.46
C GLY A 94 -6.57 -6.52 15.27
N PRO A 95 -5.95 -7.07 16.33
CA PRO A 95 -4.87 -8.06 16.21
C PRO A 95 -5.27 -9.37 15.52
N MET A 96 -6.58 -9.68 15.47
CA MET A 96 -7.12 -10.82 14.71
C MET A 96 -7.22 -10.56 13.20
N PHE A 97 -7.04 -9.31 12.74
CA PHE A 97 -7.14 -8.89 11.35
C PHE A 97 -5.80 -8.37 10.80
N TYR A 98 -4.92 -7.88 11.68
CA TYR A 98 -3.71 -7.14 11.31
C TYR A 98 -2.49 -7.63 12.07
N THR A 99 -1.33 -7.64 11.41
CA THR A 99 -0.04 -7.98 12.01
C THR A 99 1.02 -7.08 11.41
N VAL A 100 1.81 -6.42 12.26
CA VAL A 100 2.95 -5.63 11.80
C VAL A 100 4.02 -6.57 11.25
N LYS A 101 4.44 -6.34 9.99
CA LYS A 101 5.62 -6.99 9.42
C LYS A 101 6.77 -6.00 9.47
N GLU A 102 7.72 -6.26 10.37
CA GLU A 102 8.94 -5.47 10.50
C GLU A 102 9.90 -5.84 9.35
N SER A 103 9.75 -5.16 8.21
CA SER A 103 10.56 -5.40 7.02
C SER A 103 11.87 -4.62 7.11
N THR A 104 12.87 -5.18 7.81
CA THR A 104 14.25 -4.66 7.90
C THR A 104 15.02 -4.88 6.59
N LYS A 105 14.44 -4.44 5.47
CA LYS A 105 15.08 -4.28 4.17
C LYS A 105 14.51 -3.04 3.50
N THR A 106 15.35 -2.02 3.39
CA THR A 106 15.10 -0.88 2.51
C THR A 106 14.94 -1.40 1.07
N ARG A 107 14.08 -0.81 0.23
CA ARG A 107 13.90 -1.28 -1.17
C ARG A 107 15.26 -1.35 -1.91
N LEU A 108 16.14 -0.39 -1.63
CA LEU A 108 17.53 -0.34 -2.07
C LEU A 108 18.31 -1.64 -1.84
N GLU A 109 18.08 -2.36 -0.74
CA GLU A 109 18.77 -3.64 -0.44
C GLU A 109 18.18 -4.81 -1.23
N ILE A 110 16.87 -4.79 -1.49
CA ILE A 110 16.21 -5.81 -2.33
C ILE A 110 16.67 -5.64 -3.78
N ASP A 111 16.61 -4.41 -4.28
CA ASP A 111 17.10 -4.05 -5.61
C ASP A 111 18.61 -4.36 -5.76
N THR A 112 19.42 -4.21 -4.70
CA THR A 112 20.85 -4.59 -4.72
C THR A 112 21.07 -6.11 -4.80
N ILE A 113 20.23 -6.91 -4.13
CA ILE A 113 20.37 -8.37 -4.09
C ILE A 113 19.82 -9.03 -5.35
N GLU A 114 18.76 -8.47 -5.95
CA GLU A 114 18.13 -9.01 -7.17
C GLU A 114 18.69 -8.39 -8.46
N SER A 115 19.54 -7.35 -8.38
CA SER A 115 20.18 -6.73 -9.55
C SER A 115 21.07 -7.70 -10.32
N PRO A 116 20.75 -8.04 -11.59
CA PRO A 116 21.62 -8.86 -12.42
C PRO A 116 22.97 -8.18 -12.69
N VAL A 117 23.05 -6.85 -12.56
CA VAL A 117 24.26 -6.05 -12.82
C VAL A 117 25.35 -6.33 -11.78
N ALA A 118 24.98 -6.58 -10.53
CA ALA A 118 25.94 -6.90 -9.46
C ALA A 118 26.75 -8.16 -9.78
N GLN A 119 26.11 -9.17 -10.39
CA GLN A 119 26.72 -10.46 -10.72
C GLN A 119 27.81 -10.38 -11.81
N TRP A 120 27.86 -9.30 -12.60
CA TRP A 120 28.89 -9.12 -13.64
C TRP A 120 30.22 -8.55 -13.12
N LEU A 121 30.26 -8.02 -11.89
CA LEU A 121 31.42 -7.28 -11.38
C LEU A 121 32.48 -8.13 -10.66
N GLU A 122 32.18 -9.39 -10.31
CA GLU A 122 33.07 -10.24 -9.48
C GLU A 122 34.02 -11.17 -10.25
N HIS A 123 34.19 -11.03 -11.57
CA HIS A 123 34.99 -11.98 -12.38
C HIS A 123 36.15 -11.35 -13.18
N PRO A 124 37.40 -11.42 -12.67
CA PRO A 124 38.58 -10.98 -13.42
C PRO A 124 38.99 -11.99 -14.51
N THR A 125 38.74 -11.61 -15.76
CA THR A 125 39.52 -12.00 -16.97
C THR A 125 40.09 -13.43 -17.08
N ARG A 126 39.39 -14.37 -17.75
CA ARG A 126 40.10 -15.37 -18.60
C ARG A 126 39.31 -16.03 -19.74
N SER A 127 39.87 -15.89 -20.94
CA SER A 127 39.86 -16.83 -22.10
C SER A 127 38.60 -17.61 -22.52
N ARG A 128 38.16 -17.32 -23.76
CA ARG A 128 37.58 -18.23 -24.78
C ARG A 128 37.39 -19.72 -24.40
N ARG A 129 36.20 -20.23 -24.73
CA ARG A 129 36.04 -21.40 -25.63
C ARG A 129 34.79 -21.21 -26.51
N VAL A 130 34.76 -21.88 -27.67
CA VAL A 130 33.68 -21.82 -28.67
C VAL A 130 33.22 -23.25 -28.97
N VAL A 131 31.91 -23.49 -29.01
CA VAL A 131 31.26 -24.63 -29.68
C VAL A 131 29.88 -24.14 -30.20
N GLY A 132 29.45 -24.60 -31.39
CA GLY A 132 28.05 -24.44 -31.86
C GLY A 132 27.10 -25.47 -31.22
N SER A 133 25.86 -25.67 -31.67
CA SER A 133 25.13 -25.25 -32.88
C SER A 133 23.62 -25.32 -32.60
N SER A 134 22.66 -24.81 -33.40
CA SER A 134 22.68 -24.21 -34.75
C SER A 134 21.53 -23.18 -34.88
N PRO A 135 21.49 -22.32 -35.92
CA PRO A 135 20.53 -21.22 -36.01
C PRO A 135 19.20 -21.58 -36.71
N ILE A 136 18.18 -20.76 -36.42
CA ILE A 136 17.07 -20.44 -37.34
C ILE A 136 16.93 -18.91 -37.33
N TRP A 137 16.37 -18.33 -38.40
CA TRP A 137 16.21 -16.87 -38.62
C TRP A 137 17.49 -16.08 -38.97
N GLY A 138 18.07 -16.37 -40.15
CA GLY A 138 18.40 -15.32 -41.12
C GLY A 138 17.37 -15.43 -42.27
N SER A 139 16.73 -14.38 -42.79
CA SER A 139 17.20 -13.07 -43.26
C SER A 139 17.86 -13.14 -44.65
N ASP A 140 17.03 -13.16 -45.70
CA ASP A 140 17.46 -12.82 -47.06
C ASP A 140 16.70 -11.58 -47.55
N PHE A 141 17.43 -10.66 -48.21
CA PHE A 141 17.01 -9.29 -48.48
C PHE A 141 17.51 -8.85 -49.87
N PHE A 142 16.87 -9.34 -50.94
CA PHE A 142 17.05 -8.88 -52.34
C PHE A 142 15.69 -9.07 -53.06
N LEU A 143 14.97 -8.08 -53.65
CA LEU A 143 15.29 -6.81 -54.34
C LEU A 143 15.57 -7.02 -55.85
N LEU A 144 14.75 -6.34 -56.68
CA LEU A 144 14.72 -6.19 -58.16
C LEU A 144 13.75 -7.07 -58.99
N HIS A 145 12.97 -6.34 -59.82
CA HIS A 145 12.07 -6.74 -60.92
C HIS A 145 10.88 -7.67 -60.59
#